data_AF-A0AAU9Y5R0-F1
#
_entry.id   AF-A0AAU9Y5R0-F1
#
_cell.length_a   1.000
_cell.length_b   1.000
_cell.length_c   1.000
_cell.angle_alpha   90.00
_cell.angle_beta   90.00
_cell.angle_gamma   90.00
#
_symmetry.space_group_name_H-M   'P 1'
#
loop_
_entity.id
_entity.type
_entity.pdbx_description
1 polymer ?
#
loop_
_entity_poly.entity_id
_entity_poly.type
_entity_poly.pdbx_seq_one_letter_code
_entity_poly.pdbx_strand_id
1 'polypeptide(L)'
;MSTTNFSSGGSHTKSFQELQCSPSLVSGLQQQLSIFFVAVDIFLSITAFAGNSLILVALSKESPLHPPSKLLYRCLATTDLLVGLVPQPLNALYWVSVFQENWSLCRYAFDATITTAYVLLLVTLMTMTAISVDRLLAVMLGLRYKQIVTLKRTYIILTTFWVFNLVASLSGFFHHPIIFLYSSLVTSFCLVISLASYAKIFCILRYHQAQVRDKQPASQTNTLNMARFRKAVDSTLWVQLALVVCYTPICTVSIVIALTKKYSLLLFVTQKVTVILLYFNSTLNPFLYCWKISEVRQAVKQTIREALC
;
A
#
# COMPACT_ATOMS: atom_id res chain seq x y z
N MET A 1 27.66 2.33 25.43
CA MET A 1 27.71 1.65 24.12
C MET A 1 28.07 0.20 24.36
N SER A 2 27.08 -0.69 24.39
CA SER A 2 27.28 -2.13 24.59
C SER A 2 26.91 -2.84 23.30
N THR A 3 27.91 -3.09 22.46
CA THR A 3 27.83 -4.01 21.32
C THR A 3 27.89 -5.43 21.85
N THR A 4 26.77 -6.17 21.80
CA THR A 4 26.77 -7.61 22.06
C THR A 4 27.36 -8.34 20.86
N ASN A 5 28.61 -8.76 20.99
CA ASN A 5 29.27 -9.67 20.06
C ASN A 5 28.73 -11.09 20.27
N PHE A 6 27.90 -11.56 19.34
CA PHE A 6 27.54 -12.97 19.25
C PHE A 6 28.58 -13.71 18.40
N SER A 7 29.57 -14.31 19.06
CA SER A 7 30.34 -15.42 18.48
C SER A 7 30.97 -16.26 19.59
N SER A 8 30.37 -17.43 19.88
CA SER A 8 31.07 -18.73 19.99
C SER A 8 30.12 -19.79 20.56
N GLY A 9 29.95 -20.89 19.82
CA GLY A 9 29.48 -22.18 20.35
C GLY A 9 28.05 -22.58 19.99
N GLY A 10 27.86 -23.23 18.84
CA GLY A 10 26.65 -23.99 18.51
C GLY A 10 26.04 -23.64 17.14
N SER A 11 26.27 -24.50 16.16
CA SER A 11 25.71 -24.45 14.80
C SER A 11 24.19 -24.68 14.78
N HIS A 12 23.42 -23.69 15.20
CA HIS A 12 22.02 -23.54 14.79
C HIS A 12 21.79 -22.08 14.44
N THR A 13 21.78 -21.78 13.14
CA THR A 13 21.23 -20.53 12.62
C THR A 13 19.76 -20.52 13.02
N LYS A 14 19.42 -19.86 14.14
CA LYS A 14 18.03 -19.71 14.57
C LYS A 14 17.22 -19.17 13.40
N SER A 15 16.07 -19.78 13.10
CA SER A 15 15.24 -19.31 12.00
C SER A 15 14.78 -17.87 12.28
N PHE A 16 14.50 -17.08 11.24
CA PHE A 16 14.01 -15.71 11.41
C PHE A 16 12.78 -15.63 12.33
N GLN A 17 11.93 -16.66 12.27
CA GLN A 17 10.76 -16.82 13.12
C GLN A 17 11.11 -17.06 14.60
N GLU A 18 12.15 -17.86 14.89
CA GLU A 18 12.64 -18.06 16.26
C GLU A 18 13.24 -16.80 16.88
N LEU A 19 13.78 -15.89 16.05
CA LEU A 19 14.26 -14.59 16.51
C LEU A 19 13.10 -13.65 16.87
N GLN A 20 11.98 -13.72 16.15
CA GLN A 20 10.79 -12.86 16.36
C GLN A 20 9.88 -13.36 17.50
N CYS A 21 10.00 -14.63 17.89
CA CYS A 21 9.30 -15.23 19.04
C CYS A 21 10.34 -15.68 20.09
N SER A 22 11.10 -14.70 20.63
CA SER A 22 12.17 -14.93 21.62
C SER A 22 11.95 -14.12 22.89
N PRO A 23 12.34 -14.63 24.08
CA PRO A 23 12.28 -13.91 25.36
C PRO A 23 12.99 -12.55 25.33
N SER A 24 13.98 -12.38 24.45
CA SER A 24 14.71 -11.11 24.29
C SER A 24 13.83 -9.93 23.91
N LEU A 25 12.69 -10.16 23.23
CA LEU A 25 11.75 -9.09 22.87
C LEU A 25 10.95 -8.55 24.06
N VAL A 26 10.97 -9.25 25.20
CA VAL A 26 10.29 -8.86 26.46
C VAL A 26 11.19 -7.96 27.33
N SER A 27 12.38 -7.58 26.84
CA SER A 27 13.25 -6.63 27.55
C SER A 27 12.60 -5.24 27.66
N GLY A 28 12.73 -4.57 28.80
CA GLY A 28 11.90 -3.42 29.18
C GLY A 28 11.76 -2.30 28.13
N LEU A 29 12.85 -1.89 27.47
CA LEU A 29 12.79 -0.85 26.43
C LEU A 29 12.08 -1.35 25.14
N GLN A 30 12.34 -2.59 24.73
CA GLN A 30 11.68 -3.17 23.55
C GLN A 30 10.19 -3.41 23.82
N GLN A 31 9.83 -3.80 25.04
CA GLN A 31 8.45 -3.99 25.46
C GLN A 31 7.67 -2.66 25.39
N GLN A 32 8.20 -1.57 25.96
CA GLN A 32 7.55 -0.25 25.90
C GLN A 32 7.32 0.23 24.47
N LEU A 33 8.35 0.10 23.60
CA LEU A 33 8.23 0.46 22.19
C LEU A 33 7.21 -0.42 21.44
N SER A 34 7.16 -1.71 21.77
CA SER A 34 6.21 -2.66 21.16
C SER A 34 4.77 -2.33 21.52
N ILE A 35 4.50 -1.98 22.79
CA ILE A 35 3.17 -1.52 23.24
C ILE A 35 2.74 -0.28 22.47
N PHE A 36 3.64 0.70 22.32
CA PHE A 36 3.36 1.90 21.53
C PHE A 36 3.01 1.55 20.08
N PHE A 37 3.80 0.69 19.43
CA PHE A 37 3.54 0.27 18.06
C PHE A 37 2.20 -0.48 17.90
N VAL A 38 1.84 -1.34 18.85
CA VAL A 38 0.53 -2.03 18.87
C VAL A 38 -0.62 -1.04 18.99
N ALA A 39 -0.50 -0.05 19.88
CA ALA A 39 -1.55 0.97 20.05
C ALA A 39 -1.77 1.77 18.77
N VAL A 40 -0.68 2.17 18.09
CA VAL A 40 -0.75 2.83 16.78
C VAL A 40 -1.38 1.91 15.73
N ASP A 41 -0.99 0.63 15.69
CA ASP A 41 -1.52 -0.34 14.73
C ASP A 41 -3.02 -0.57 14.90
N ILE A 42 -3.51 -0.68 16.14
CA ILE A 42 -4.95 -0.80 16.44
C ILE A 42 -5.70 0.44 15.96
N PHE A 43 -5.17 1.64 16.22
CA PHE A 43 -5.78 2.88 15.74
C PHE A 43 -5.86 2.89 14.20
N LEU A 44 -4.76 2.54 13.53
CA LEU A 44 -4.70 2.45 12.07
C LEU A 44 -5.70 1.41 11.52
N SER A 45 -5.83 0.26 12.17
CA SER A 45 -6.78 -0.80 11.81
C SER A 45 -8.22 -0.30 11.78
N ILE A 46 -8.64 0.39 12.85
CA ILE A 46 -9.99 0.97 12.94
C ILE A 46 -10.20 2.00 11.84
N THR A 47 -9.23 2.90 11.62
CA THR A 47 -9.35 3.94 10.59
C THR A 47 -9.33 3.38 9.17
N ALA A 48 -8.50 2.37 8.90
CA ALA A 48 -8.43 1.70 7.60
C ALA A 48 -9.75 0.96 7.30
N PHE A 49 -10.28 0.22 8.27
CA PHE A 49 -11.55 -0.48 8.13
C PHE A 49 -12.71 0.50 7.88
N ALA A 50 -12.88 1.50 8.75
CA ALA A 50 -13.99 2.44 8.67
C ALA A 50 -13.90 3.33 7.42
N GLY A 51 -12.71 3.88 7.14
CA GLY A 51 -12.48 4.77 6.00
C GLY A 51 -12.72 4.06 4.67
N ASN A 52 -12.18 2.85 4.50
CA ASN A 52 -12.34 2.12 3.24
C ASN A 52 -13.74 1.51 3.08
N SER A 53 -14.42 1.16 4.18
CA SER A 53 -15.85 0.79 4.14
C SER A 53 -16.70 1.93 3.58
N LEU A 54 -16.46 3.15 4.06
CA LEU A 54 -17.15 4.35 3.57
C LEU A 54 -16.87 4.59 2.09
N ILE A 55 -15.64 4.42 1.62
CA ILE A 55 -15.29 4.54 0.20
C ILE A 55 -16.00 3.47 -0.63
N LEU A 56 -16.06 2.21 -0.17
CA LEU A 56 -16.76 1.15 -0.88
C LEU A 56 -18.25 1.43 -1.02
N VAL A 57 -18.91 1.92 0.05
CA VAL A 57 -20.32 2.32 0.01
C VAL A 57 -20.52 3.53 -0.90
N ALA A 58 -19.66 4.53 -0.84
CA ALA A 58 -19.75 5.70 -1.71
C ALA A 58 -19.56 5.33 -3.18
N LEU A 59 -18.63 4.42 -3.47
CA LEU A 59 -18.40 3.90 -4.81
C LEU A 59 -19.44 2.86 -5.22
N SER A 60 -20.25 2.29 -4.33
CA SER A 60 -21.30 1.32 -4.71
C SER A 60 -22.42 2.00 -5.50
N LYS A 61 -22.73 3.25 -5.12
CA LYS A 61 -23.74 4.13 -5.75
C LYS A 61 -23.35 4.59 -7.16
N GLU A 62 -24.33 5.17 -7.86
CA GLU A 62 -24.09 5.83 -9.14
C GLU A 62 -23.05 6.95 -8.97
N SER A 63 -21.98 6.86 -9.76
CA SER A 63 -20.85 7.76 -9.66
C SER A 63 -20.39 8.11 -11.07
N PRO A 64 -20.07 9.38 -11.37
CA PRO A 64 -19.66 9.82 -12.70
C PRO A 64 -18.29 9.30 -13.13
N LEU A 65 -17.61 8.49 -12.29
CA LEU A 65 -16.33 7.87 -12.63
C LEU A 65 -16.47 6.88 -13.79
N HIS A 66 -15.45 6.86 -14.65
CA HIS A 66 -15.31 5.84 -15.68
C HIS A 66 -15.36 4.43 -15.05
N PRO A 67 -16.20 3.50 -15.54
CA PRO A 67 -16.45 2.23 -14.84
C PRO A 67 -15.19 1.37 -14.57
N PRO A 68 -14.22 1.25 -15.50
CA PRO A 68 -12.93 0.63 -15.24
C PRO A 68 -12.13 1.27 -14.10
N SER A 69 -11.99 2.60 -14.07
CA SER A 69 -11.28 3.29 -12.99
C SER A 69 -12.01 3.13 -11.65
N LYS A 70 -13.35 3.16 -11.67
CA LYS A 70 -14.19 2.90 -10.49
C LYS A 70 -13.90 1.51 -9.90
N LEU A 71 -13.73 0.50 -10.76
CA LEU A 71 -13.38 -0.86 -10.35
C LEU A 71 -11.99 -0.93 -9.69
N LEU A 72 -10.99 -0.20 -10.22
CA LEU A 72 -9.65 -0.11 -9.60
C LEU A 72 -9.71 0.49 -8.20
N TYR A 73 -10.45 1.60 -8.01
CA TYR A 73 -10.62 2.22 -6.69
C TYR A 73 -11.39 1.33 -5.71
N ARG A 74 -12.41 0.61 -6.18
CA ARG A 74 -13.11 -0.38 -5.35
C ARG A 74 -12.17 -1.50 -4.91
N CYS A 75 -11.35 -2.04 -5.82
CA CYS A 75 -10.37 -3.07 -5.47
C CYS A 75 -9.37 -2.58 -4.42
N LEU A 76 -8.88 -1.35 -4.59
CA LEU A 76 -7.96 -0.72 -3.64
C LEU A 76 -8.60 -0.51 -2.26
N ALA A 77 -9.85 -0.01 -2.22
CA ALA A 77 -10.58 0.09 -0.96
C ALA A 77 -10.87 -1.28 -0.32
N THR A 78 -11.14 -2.32 -1.12
CA THR A 78 -11.32 -3.69 -0.61
C THR A 78 -10.04 -4.22 0.04
N THR A 79 -8.87 -4.08 -0.62
CA THR A 79 -7.61 -4.55 -0.03
C THR A 79 -7.27 -3.80 1.24
N ASP A 80 -7.42 -2.47 1.26
CA ASP A 80 -7.13 -1.64 2.43
C ASP A 80 -8.08 -1.89 3.61
N LEU A 81 -9.37 -2.14 3.33
CA LEU A 81 -10.34 -2.58 4.34
C LEU A 81 -9.91 -3.92 4.95
N LEU A 82 -9.54 -4.88 4.10
CA LEU A 82 -9.09 -6.19 4.54
C LEU A 82 -7.80 -6.12 5.35
N VAL A 83 -6.90 -5.18 5.04
CA VAL A 83 -5.69 -4.91 5.85
C VAL A 83 -6.08 -4.50 7.28
N GLY A 84 -7.04 -3.58 7.41
CA GLY A 84 -7.59 -3.19 8.71
C GLY A 84 -8.27 -4.33 9.46
N LEU A 85 -8.90 -5.27 8.73
CA LEU A 85 -9.72 -6.33 9.32
C LEU A 85 -8.95 -7.60 9.68
N VAL A 86 -7.85 -7.92 8.97
CA VAL A 86 -7.19 -9.23 9.07
C VAL A 86 -5.74 -9.14 9.56
N PRO A 87 -4.75 -8.63 8.80
CA PRO A 87 -3.35 -8.65 9.22
C PRO A 87 -3.08 -7.77 10.44
N GLN A 88 -3.75 -6.62 10.61
CA GLN A 88 -3.50 -5.76 11.77
C GLN A 88 -4.02 -6.39 13.09
N PRO A 89 -5.25 -6.96 13.17
CA PRO A 89 -5.66 -7.73 14.33
C PRO A 89 -4.79 -8.97 14.61
N LEU A 90 -4.34 -9.68 13.56
CA LEU A 90 -3.40 -10.79 13.71
C LEU A 90 -2.05 -10.33 14.28
N ASN A 91 -1.58 -9.14 13.88
CA ASN A 91 -0.35 -8.54 14.42
C ASN A 91 -0.52 -8.17 15.90
N ALA A 92 -1.68 -7.66 16.31
CA ALA A 92 -1.99 -7.44 17.72
C ALA A 92 -1.99 -8.77 18.51
N LEU A 93 -2.59 -9.83 17.95
CA LEU A 93 -2.58 -11.18 18.56
C LEU A 93 -1.15 -11.72 18.70
N TYR A 94 -0.29 -11.52 17.69
CA TYR A 94 1.12 -11.85 17.76
C TYR A 94 1.79 -11.18 18.97
N TRP A 95 1.61 -9.88 19.15
CA TRP A 95 2.19 -9.18 20.30
C TRP A 95 1.65 -9.64 21.65
N VAL A 96 0.33 -9.87 21.75
CA VAL A 96 -0.28 -10.44 22.96
C VAL A 96 0.33 -11.80 23.29
N SER A 97 0.52 -12.66 22.29
CA SER A 97 1.13 -13.97 22.50
C SER A 97 2.60 -13.90 22.92
N VAL A 98 3.36 -12.89 22.46
CA VAL A 98 4.72 -12.61 22.92
C VAL A 98 4.71 -12.20 24.39
N PHE A 99 3.81 -11.31 24.80
CA PHE A 99 3.73 -10.83 26.19
C PHE A 99 3.24 -11.89 27.17
N GLN A 100 2.43 -12.85 26.71
CA GLN A 100 1.99 -14.00 27.49
C GLN A 100 2.98 -15.17 27.46
N GLU A 101 4.12 -15.01 26.78
CA GLU A 101 5.13 -16.06 26.56
C GLU A 101 4.55 -17.33 25.92
N ASN A 102 3.46 -17.19 25.15
CA ASN A 102 2.82 -18.28 24.43
C ASN A 102 3.47 -18.45 23.05
N TRP A 103 4.60 -19.17 23.02
CA TRP A 103 5.45 -19.29 21.84
C TRP A 103 4.82 -20.03 20.66
N SER A 104 3.88 -20.96 20.92
CA SER A 104 3.17 -21.66 19.83
C SER A 104 2.20 -20.71 19.14
N LEU A 105 1.37 -20.00 19.91
CA LEU A 105 0.47 -18.98 19.39
C LEU A 105 1.24 -17.85 18.70
N CYS A 106 2.40 -17.46 19.22
CA CYS A 106 3.30 -16.47 18.60
C CYS A 106 3.70 -16.87 17.18
N ARG A 107 4.13 -18.12 16.98
CA ARG A 107 4.54 -18.62 15.66
C ARG A 107 3.39 -18.59 14.67
N TYR A 108 2.22 -19.12 15.06
CA TYR A 108 1.03 -19.12 14.21
C TYR A 108 0.54 -17.71 13.87
N ALA A 109 0.44 -16.82 14.87
CA ALA A 109 -0.01 -15.45 14.67
C ALA A 109 0.97 -14.66 13.79
N PHE A 110 2.28 -14.86 13.96
CA PHE A 110 3.31 -14.25 13.13
C PHE A 110 3.19 -14.70 11.66
N ASP A 111 3.12 -16.00 11.41
CA ASP A 111 3.03 -16.53 10.04
C ASP A 111 1.73 -16.11 9.36
N ALA A 112 0.61 -16.13 10.09
CA ALA A 112 -0.67 -15.66 9.59
C ALA A 112 -0.63 -14.16 9.25
N THR A 113 -0.04 -13.34 10.13
CA THR A 113 0.14 -11.90 9.89
C THR A 113 0.96 -11.66 8.63
N ILE A 114 2.13 -12.29 8.52
CA ILE A 114 3.04 -12.10 7.39
C ILE A 114 2.39 -12.55 6.07
N THR A 115 1.76 -13.73 6.07
CA THR A 115 1.14 -14.29 4.86
C THR A 115 -0.01 -13.41 4.37
N THR A 116 -0.92 -13.02 5.28
CA THR A 116 -2.08 -12.18 4.92
C THR A 116 -1.66 -10.76 4.54
N ALA A 117 -0.67 -10.18 5.22
CA ALA A 117 -0.13 -8.87 4.88
C ALA A 117 0.53 -8.88 3.49
N TYR A 118 1.33 -9.91 3.14
CA TYR A 118 1.94 -10.00 1.81
C TYR A 118 0.90 -10.04 0.69
N VAL A 119 -0.11 -10.89 0.81
CA VAL A 119 -1.18 -10.97 -0.21
C VAL A 119 -1.82 -9.59 -0.41
N LEU A 120 -2.29 -8.98 0.67
CA LEU A 120 -3.08 -7.75 0.58
C LEU A 120 -2.24 -6.54 0.18
N LEU A 121 -1.03 -6.37 0.72
CA LEU A 121 -0.16 -5.24 0.40
C LEU A 121 0.37 -5.29 -1.03
N LEU A 122 0.66 -6.49 -1.56
CA LEU A 122 1.10 -6.63 -2.96
C LEU A 122 -0.04 -6.43 -3.94
N VAL A 123 -1.24 -6.93 -3.66
CA VAL A 123 -2.42 -6.63 -4.50
C VAL A 123 -2.74 -5.15 -4.47
N THR A 124 -2.66 -4.50 -3.29
CA THR A 124 -2.78 -3.04 -3.14
C THR A 124 -1.76 -2.32 -4.03
N LEU A 125 -0.49 -2.70 -3.96
CA LEU A 125 0.59 -2.09 -4.72
C LEU A 125 0.43 -2.27 -6.24
N MET A 126 0.11 -3.48 -6.70
CA MET A 126 -0.17 -3.75 -8.12
C MET A 126 -1.40 -2.95 -8.59
N THR A 127 -2.43 -2.81 -7.75
CA THR A 127 -3.63 -2.00 -8.07
C THR A 127 -3.29 -0.51 -8.16
N MET A 128 -2.50 0.05 -7.23
CA MET A 128 -2.03 1.44 -7.30
C MET A 128 -1.16 1.68 -8.56
N THR A 129 -0.36 0.69 -8.96
CA THR A 129 0.42 0.73 -10.20
C THR A 129 -0.50 0.72 -11.42
N ALA A 130 -1.53 -0.14 -11.43
CA ALA A 130 -2.53 -0.16 -12.49
C ALA A 130 -3.32 1.15 -12.58
N ILE A 131 -3.63 1.80 -11.45
CA ILE A 131 -4.22 3.15 -11.44
C ILE A 131 -3.26 4.15 -12.09
N SER A 132 -1.97 4.06 -11.81
CA SER A 132 -0.96 4.94 -12.41
C SER A 132 -0.90 4.79 -13.94
N VAL A 133 -0.97 3.55 -14.43
CA VAL A 133 -1.03 3.25 -15.87
C VAL A 133 -2.37 3.67 -16.49
N ASP A 134 -3.50 3.44 -15.82
CA ASP A 134 -4.83 3.88 -16.24
C ASP A 134 -4.86 5.40 -16.45
N ARG A 135 -4.26 6.16 -15.53
CA ARG A 135 -4.13 7.61 -15.64
C ARG A 135 -3.24 8.02 -16.81
N LEU A 136 -2.11 7.36 -17.03
CA LEU A 136 -1.27 7.61 -18.19
C LEU A 136 -2.04 7.35 -19.51
N LEU A 137 -2.79 6.24 -19.58
CA LEU A 137 -3.60 5.91 -20.75
C LEU A 137 -4.71 6.92 -21.00
N ALA A 138 -5.39 7.38 -19.95
CA ALA A 138 -6.41 8.43 -20.07
C ALA A 138 -5.83 9.73 -20.65
N VAL A 139 -4.61 10.09 -20.25
CA VAL A 139 -3.88 11.25 -20.78
C VAL A 139 -3.46 11.05 -22.24
N MET A 140 -2.84 9.91 -22.56
CA MET A 140 -2.26 9.68 -23.88
C MET A 140 -3.31 9.43 -24.97
N LEU A 141 -4.40 8.74 -24.63
CA LEU A 141 -5.38 8.26 -25.61
C LEU A 141 -6.59 9.18 -25.74
N GLY A 142 -6.81 10.10 -24.79
CA GLY A 142 -7.90 11.07 -24.82
C GLY A 142 -9.26 10.43 -25.10
N LEU A 143 -9.85 10.74 -26.26
CA LEU A 143 -11.17 10.20 -26.66
C LEU A 143 -11.17 8.69 -26.89
N ARG A 144 -10.04 8.09 -27.30
CA ARG A 144 -9.92 6.63 -27.53
C ARG A 144 -9.79 5.83 -26.23
N TYR A 145 -9.53 6.50 -25.10
CA TYR A 145 -9.38 5.85 -23.80
C TYR A 145 -10.58 4.95 -23.45
N LYS A 146 -11.81 5.45 -23.64
CA LYS A 146 -13.05 4.71 -23.34
C LYS A 146 -13.25 3.45 -24.19
N GLN A 147 -12.63 3.40 -25.39
CA GLN A 147 -12.71 2.25 -26.28
C GLN A 147 -11.66 1.19 -25.93
N ILE A 148 -10.49 1.62 -25.44
CA ILE A 148 -9.34 0.75 -25.18
C ILE A 148 -9.42 0.12 -23.79
N VAL A 149 -9.73 0.92 -22.77
CA VAL A 149 -9.83 0.49 -21.38
C VAL A 149 -11.28 0.11 -21.08
N THR A 150 -11.53 -1.20 -21.03
CA THR A 150 -12.87 -1.77 -20.83
C THR A 150 -12.99 -2.49 -19.50
N LEU A 151 -14.20 -2.55 -18.95
CA LEU A 151 -14.47 -3.13 -17.64
C LEU A 151 -14.03 -4.61 -17.57
N LYS A 152 -14.30 -5.38 -18.62
CA LYS A 152 -13.92 -6.80 -18.72
C LYS A 152 -12.41 -6.99 -18.63
N ARG A 153 -11.62 -6.16 -19.33
CA ARG A 153 -10.15 -6.23 -19.29
C ARG A 153 -9.61 -5.89 -17.90
N THR A 154 -10.14 -4.83 -17.29
CA THR A 154 -9.74 -4.44 -15.93
C THR A 154 -10.09 -5.51 -14.89
N TYR A 155 -11.25 -6.15 -15.01
CA TYR A 155 -11.61 -7.26 -14.14
C TYR A 155 -10.62 -8.43 -14.23
N ILE A 156 -10.25 -8.85 -15.45
CA ILE A 156 -9.25 -9.90 -15.67
C ILE A 156 -7.91 -9.55 -15.02
N ILE A 157 -7.43 -8.30 -15.20
CA ILE A 157 -6.17 -7.82 -14.61
C ILE A 157 -6.22 -7.88 -13.06
N LEU A 158 -7.33 -7.48 -12.45
CA LEU A 158 -7.45 -7.53 -11.00
C LEU A 158 -7.52 -8.97 -10.49
N THR A 159 -8.30 -9.83 -11.15
CA THR A 159 -8.38 -11.25 -10.79
C THR A 159 -7.00 -11.92 -10.89
N THR A 160 -6.20 -11.59 -11.91
CA THR A 160 -4.84 -12.14 -12.02
C THR A 160 -3.94 -11.65 -10.89
N PHE A 161 -4.02 -10.38 -10.48
CA PHE A 161 -3.29 -9.89 -9.30
C PHE A 161 -3.65 -10.66 -8.03
N TRP A 162 -4.93 -10.88 -7.77
CA TRP A 162 -5.38 -11.64 -6.60
C TRP A 162 -4.89 -13.09 -6.62
N VAL A 163 -5.14 -13.81 -7.71
CA VAL A 163 -4.76 -15.23 -7.84
C VAL A 163 -3.25 -15.38 -7.74
N PHE A 164 -2.48 -14.54 -8.42
CA PHE A 164 -1.03 -14.63 -8.45
C PHE A 164 -0.42 -14.40 -7.06
N ASN A 165 -0.86 -13.39 -6.32
CA ASN A 165 -0.36 -13.12 -4.97
C ASN A 165 -0.82 -14.16 -3.95
N LEU A 166 -2.02 -14.73 -4.10
CA LEU A 166 -2.49 -15.82 -3.25
C LEU A 166 -1.63 -17.08 -3.45
N VAL A 167 -1.40 -17.47 -4.71
CA VAL A 167 -0.55 -18.63 -5.05
C VAL A 167 0.89 -18.43 -4.59
N ALA A 168 1.46 -17.24 -4.81
CA ALA A 168 2.82 -16.91 -4.36
C ALA A 168 2.94 -16.92 -2.82
N SER A 169 1.89 -16.55 -2.10
CA SER A 169 1.90 -16.56 -0.63
C SER A 169 1.76 -17.97 -0.06
N LEU A 170 0.97 -18.83 -0.71
CA LEU A 170 0.86 -20.25 -0.35
C LEU A 170 2.18 -21.00 -0.59
N SER A 171 2.88 -20.74 -1.71
CA SER A 171 4.20 -21.33 -1.95
C SER A 171 5.27 -20.77 -1.00
N GLY A 172 5.14 -19.49 -0.63
CA GLY A 172 5.97 -18.81 0.35
C GLY A 172 5.91 -19.36 1.76
N PHE A 173 4.80 -20.01 2.14
CA PHE A 173 4.64 -20.66 3.45
C PHE A 173 5.71 -21.73 3.69
N PHE A 174 6.15 -22.43 2.64
CA PHE A 174 7.19 -23.45 2.75
C PHE A 174 8.62 -22.87 2.72
N HIS A 175 8.81 -21.69 2.12
CA HIS A 175 10.13 -21.07 1.94
C HIS A 175 10.09 -19.52 2.04
N HIS A 176 10.23 -18.99 3.26
CA HIS A 176 10.26 -17.55 3.53
C HIS A 176 11.23 -16.70 2.67
N PRO A 177 12.43 -17.18 2.27
CA PRO A 177 13.32 -16.39 1.40
C PRO A 177 12.74 -16.14 0.01
N ILE A 178 11.98 -17.10 -0.54
CA ILE A 178 11.41 -17.00 -1.90
C ILE A 178 10.35 -15.91 -1.93
N ILE A 179 9.42 -15.91 -0.97
CA ILE A 179 8.37 -14.90 -0.88
C ILE A 179 8.94 -13.50 -0.64
N PHE A 180 10.02 -13.39 0.12
CA PHE A 180 10.70 -12.12 0.36
C PHE A 180 11.37 -11.57 -0.91
N LEU A 181 12.09 -12.42 -1.67
CA LEU A 181 12.68 -12.03 -2.96
C LEU A 181 11.60 -11.65 -3.96
N TYR A 182 10.56 -12.47 -4.08
CA TYR A 182 9.40 -12.19 -4.91
C TYR A 182 8.77 -10.82 -4.57
N SER A 183 8.48 -10.57 -3.30
CA SER A 183 7.88 -9.31 -2.83
C SER A 183 8.78 -8.11 -3.13
N SER A 184 10.10 -8.27 -2.97
CA SER A 184 11.08 -7.23 -3.27
C SER A 184 11.14 -6.90 -4.77
N LEU A 185 11.12 -7.92 -5.64
CA LEU A 185 11.12 -7.76 -7.09
C LEU A 185 9.84 -7.10 -7.59
N VAL A 186 8.68 -7.59 -7.14
CA VAL A 186 7.37 -7.01 -7.47
C VAL A 186 7.30 -5.56 -7.03
N THR A 187 7.76 -5.27 -5.80
CA THR A 187 7.74 -3.90 -5.27
C THR A 187 8.59 -2.96 -6.11
N SER A 188 9.80 -3.40 -6.46
CA SER A 188 10.72 -2.63 -7.31
C SER A 188 10.12 -2.36 -8.69
N PHE A 189 9.53 -3.38 -9.33
CA PHE A 189 8.91 -3.25 -10.64
C PHE A 189 7.70 -2.30 -10.62
N CYS A 190 6.85 -2.42 -9.59
CA CYS A 190 5.70 -1.54 -9.39
C CYS A 190 6.16 -0.08 -9.22
N LEU A 191 7.16 0.17 -8.38
CA LEU A 191 7.74 1.50 -8.19
C LEU A 191 8.27 2.08 -9.51
N VAL A 192 9.02 1.30 -10.29
CA VAL A 192 9.59 1.75 -11.57
C VAL A 192 8.48 2.07 -12.58
N ILE A 193 7.49 1.19 -12.77
CA ILE A 193 6.36 1.44 -13.68
C ILE A 193 5.60 2.69 -13.26
N SER A 194 5.31 2.81 -11.97
CA SER A 194 4.66 3.98 -11.42
C SER A 194 5.46 5.25 -11.74
N LEU A 195 6.73 5.34 -11.33
CA LEU A 195 7.58 6.50 -11.62
C LEU A 195 7.63 6.83 -13.12
N ALA A 196 7.83 5.83 -13.98
CA ALA A 196 7.88 6.02 -15.42
C ALA A 196 6.55 6.57 -15.98
N SER A 197 5.42 6.08 -15.47
CA SER A 197 4.09 6.55 -15.87
C SER A 197 3.90 8.03 -15.54
N TYR A 198 4.29 8.46 -14.34
CA TYR A 198 4.17 9.88 -13.96
C TYR A 198 5.19 10.77 -14.64
N ALA A 199 6.43 10.32 -14.83
CA ALA A 199 7.41 11.05 -15.60
C ALA A 199 6.87 11.35 -17.01
N LYS A 200 6.23 10.36 -17.65
CA LYS A 200 5.57 10.55 -18.95
C LYS A 200 4.39 11.52 -18.87
N ILE A 201 3.50 11.40 -17.88
CA ILE A 201 2.38 12.35 -17.68
C ILE A 201 2.92 13.78 -17.53
N PHE A 202 3.95 13.98 -16.73
CA PHE A 202 4.56 15.28 -16.48
C PHE A 202 5.21 15.86 -17.75
N CYS A 203 5.94 15.04 -18.50
CA CYS A 203 6.51 15.45 -19.79
C CYS A 203 5.43 15.86 -20.80
N ILE A 204 4.34 15.10 -20.90
CA ILE A 204 3.20 15.43 -21.77
C ILE A 204 2.58 16.77 -21.35
N LEU A 205 2.41 16.99 -20.05
CA LEU A 205 1.88 18.25 -19.52
C LEU A 205 2.80 19.43 -19.86
N ARG A 206 4.11 19.29 -19.68
CA ARG A 206 5.11 20.32 -20.01
C ARG A 206 5.14 20.62 -21.51
N TYR A 207 5.06 19.59 -22.34
CA TYR A 207 5.03 19.73 -23.78
C TYR A 207 3.79 20.52 -24.25
N HIS A 208 2.60 20.18 -23.75
CA HIS A 208 1.38 20.93 -24.07
C HIS A 208 1.43 22.37 -23.54
N GLN A 209 2.02 22.61 -22.37
CA GLN A 209 2.21 23.97 -21.84
C GLN A 209 3.13 24.82 -22.73
N ALA A 210 4.23 24.26 -23.22
CA ALA A 210 5.12 24.94 -24.15
C ALA A 210 4.41 25.27 -25.48
N GLN A 211 3.65 24.31 -26.02
CA GLN A 211 2.95 24.49 -27.29
C GLN A 211 1.81 25.53 -27.22
N VAL A 212 1.11 25.63 -26.09
CA VAL A 212 0.04 26.64 -25.87
C VAL A 212 0.62 28.03 -25.63
N ARG A 213 1.84 28.14 -25.09
CA ARG A 213 2.49 29.44 -24.84
C ARG A 213 2.98 30.10 -26.13
N ASP A 214 3.37 29.31 -27.13
CA ASP A 214 3.86 29.80 -28.43
C ASP A 214 2.75 30.08 -29.46
N LYS A 215 1.51 29.63 -29.23
CA LYS A 215 0.41 29.76 -30.20
C LYS A 215 -0.83 30.44 -29.58
N GLN A 216 -0.90 31.77 -29.74
CA GLN A 216 -2.08 32.65 -29.51
C GLN A 216 -2.63 32.73 -28.07
N PRO A 217 -3.40 33.79 -27.72
CA PRO A 217 -3.99 33.90 -26.39
C PRO A 217 -4.96 32.74 -26.17
N ALA A 218 -4.71 31.95 -25.12
CA ALA A 218 -5.45 30.74 -24.83
C ALA A 218 -6.96 31.02 -24.75
N SER A 219 -7.76 30.37 -25.61
CA SER A 219 -9.22 30.43 -25.50
C SER A 219 -9.66 29.96 -24.11
N GLN A 220 -10.76 30.53 -23.60
CA GLN A 220 -11.28 30.24 -22.26
C GLN A 220 -11.52 28.71 -22.07
N THR A 221 -11.94 28.03 -23.14
CA THR A 221 -12.14 26.57 -23.20
C THR A 221 -10.84 25.78 -23.04
N ASN A 222 -9.74 26.19 -23.68
CA ASN A 222 -8.44 25.53 -23.58
C ASN A 222 -7.84 25.71 -22.18
N THR A 223 -8.01 26.90 -21.60
CA THR A 223 -7.57 27.21 -20.23
C THR A 223 -8.34 26.38 -19.19
N LEU A 224 -9.66 26.25 -19.36
CA LEU A 224 -10.52 25.44 -18.47
C LEU A 224 -10.22 23.94 -18.56
N ASN A 225 -9.91 23.44 -19.76
CA ASN A 225 -9.54 22.04 -19.99
C ASN A 225 -8.15 21.73 -19.41
N MET A 226 -7.18 22.62 -19.58
CA MET A 226 -5.85 22.51 -18.98
C MET A 226 -5.90 22.57 -17.44
N ALA A 227 -6.74 23.44 -16.87
CA ALA A 227 -6.92 23.54 -15.43
C ALA A 227 -7.55 22.26 -14.84
N ARG A 228 -8.57 21.69 -15.50
CA ARG A 228 -9.16 20.39 -15.11
C ARG A 228 -8.14 19.26 -15.21
N PHE A 229 -7.34 19.26 -16.27
CA PHE A 229 -6.31 18.26 -16.49
C PHE A 229 -5.18 18.33 -15.44
N ARG A 230 -4.68 19.54 -15.15
CA ARG A 230 -3.67 19.78 -14.10
C ARG A 230 -4.19 19.36 -12.72
N LYS A 231 -5.46 19.65 -12.42
CA LYS A 231 -6.10 19.25 -11.16
C LYS A 231 -6.20 17.72 -11.03
N ALA A 232 -6.48 17.00 -12.13
CA ALA A 232 -6.49 15.54 -12.15
C ALA A 232 -5.07 14.93 -11.96
N VAL A 233 -4.04 15.56 -12.54
CA VAL A 233 -2.64 15.14 -12.35
C VAL A 233 -2.14 15.42 -10.93
N ASP A 234 -2.40 16.61 -10.38
CA ASP A 234 -2.04 16.99 -9.00
C ASP A 234 -2.72 16.10 -7.96
N SER A 235 -3.95 15.63 -8.22
CA SER A 235 -4.65 14.66 -7.38
C SER A 235 -3.92 13.32 -7.29
N THR A 236 -3.20 12.93 -8.35
CA THR A 236 -2.64 11.57 -8.49
C THR A 236 -1.17 11.51 -8.02
N LEU A 237 -0.45 12.65 -8.02
CA LEU A 237 0.92 12.78 -7.52
C LEU A 237 1.06 12.45 -6.02
N TRP A 238 0.07 12.77 -5.19
CA TRP A 238 0.12 12.50 -3.75
C TRP A 238 -0.10 11.04 -3.39
N VAL A 239 -0.97 10.34 -4.14
CA VAL A 239 -1.14 8.88 -4.03
C VAL A 239 0.17 8.18 -4.39
N GLN A 240 0.93 8.74 -5.34
CA GLN A 240 2.28 8.27 -5.62
C GLN A 240 3.31 8.60 -4.56
N LEU A 241 3.27 9.83 -4.03
CA LEU A 241 4.17 10.20 -2.96
C LEU A 241 3.96 9.28 -1.76
N ALA A 242 2.70 8.96 -1.43
CA ALA A 242 2.37 7.97 -0.41
C ALA A 242 2.95 6.58 -0.76
N LEU A 243 2.80 6.12 -2.01
CA LEU A 243 3.38 4.86 -2.46
C LEU A 243 4.92 4.82 -2.32
N VAL A 244 5.62 5.86 -2.76
CA VAL A 244 7.09 5.94 -2.65
C VAL A 244 7.51 6.03 -1.18
N VAL A 245 6.87 6.88 -0.38
CA VAL A 245 7.24 7.09 1.03
C VAL A 245 6.95 5.84 1.87
N CYS A 246 5.86 5.13 1.61
CA CYS A 246 5.47 3.96 2.40
C CYS A 246 6.20 2.68 1.99
N TYR A 247 6.53 2.49 0.70
CA TYR A 247 7.14 1.25 0.21
C TYR A 247 8.67 1.32 -0.02
N THR A 248 9.27 2.51 -0.15
CA THR A 248 10.75 2.60 -0.26
C THR A 248 11.47 2.13 1.00
N PRO A 249 11.04 2.50 2.22
CA PRO A 249 11.73 2.09 3.45
C PRO A 249 11.78 0.56 3.62
N ILE A 250 10.74 -0.17 3.21
CA ILE A 250 10.74 -1.65 3.35
C ILE A 250 11.79 -2.30 2.47
N CYS A 251 11.98 -1.79 1.25
CA CYS A 251 13.07 -2.26 0.38
C CYS A 251 14.43 -1.98 1.01
N THR A 252 14.63 -0.80 1.61
CA THR A 252 15.92 -0.44 2.22
C THR A 252 16.26 -1.31 3.43
N VAL A 253 15.31 -1.51 4.36
CA VAL A 253 15.51 -2.34 5.55
C VAL A 253 15.77 -3.80 5.15
N SER A 254 15.01 -4.29 4.18
CA SER A 254 15.16 -5.63 3.60
C SER A 254 16.57 -5.88 3.06
N ILE A 255 17.10 -4.92 2.27
CA ILE A 255 18.45 -4.99 1.72
C ILE A 255 19.50 -4.91 2.82
N VAL A 256 19.34 -4.00 3.79
CA VAL A 256 20.30 -3.82 4.89
C VAL A 256 20.39 -5.09 5.75
N ILE A 257 19.27 -5.73 6.06
CA ILE A 257 19.26 -7.00 6.80
C ILE A 257 19.95 -8.10 6.00
N ALA A 258 19.66 -8.21 4.70
CA ALA A 258 20.27 -9.20 3.82
C ALA A 258 21.80 -9.03 3.70
N LEU A 259 22.29 -7.78 3.65
CA LEU A 259 23.72 -7.48 3.52
C LEU A 259 24.48 -7.60 4.84
N THR A 260 23.90 -7.09 5.94
CA THR A 260 24.64 -6.96 7.21
C THR A 260 24.55 -8.21 8.09
N LYS A 261 23.50 -9.03 7.93
CA LYS A 261 23.20 -10.21 8.78
C LYS A 261 23.24 -9.92 10.29
N LYS A 262 23.11 -8.65 10.70
CA LYS A 262 23.15 -8.19 12.09
C LYS A 262 21.76 -7.74 12.51
N TYR A 263 21.40 -8.02 13.75
CA TYR A 263 20.16 -7.54 14.36
C TYR A 263 20.51 -6.55 15.47
N SER A 264 20.12 -5.29 15.29
CA SER A 264 20.34 -4.22 16.28
C SER A 264 19.00 -3.62 16.70
N LEU A 265 18.96 -2.94 17.84
CA LEU A 265 17.77 -2.21 18.29
C LEU A 265 17.29 -1.20 17.24
N LEU A 266 18.23 -0.52 16.57
CA LEU A 266 17.91 0.41 15.49
C LEU A 266 17.21 -0.29 14.33
N LEU A 267 17.73 -1.44 13.88
CA LEU A 267 17.10 -2.21 12.80
C LEU A 267 15.71 -2.72 13.18
N PHE A 268 15.54 -3.19 14.43
CA PHE A 268 14.24 -3.57 14.96
C PHE A 268 13.24 -2.41 14.93
N VAL A 269 13.61 -1.24 15.46
CA VAL A 269 12.74 -0.05 15.45
C VAL A 269 12.41 0.38 14.02
N THR A 270 13.41 0.47 13.15
CA THR A 270 13.21 0.85 11.75
C THR A 270 12.29 -0.11 11.02
N GLN A 271 12.40 -1.43 11.27
CA GLN A 271 11.50 -2.43 10.70
C GLN A 271 10.05 -2.21 11.16
N LYS A 272 9.82 -1.97 12.45
CA LYS A 272 8.46 -1.73 12.99
C LYS A 272 7.87 -0.42 12.48
N VAL A 273 8.64 0.67 12.44
CA VAL A 273 8.23 1.95 11.85
C VAL A 273 7.84 1.76 10.37
N THR A 274 8.62 0.98 9.62
CA THR A 274 8.34 0.72 8.22
C THR A 274 7.04 -0.06 8.01
N VAL A 275 6.76 -1.06 8.85
CA VAL A 275 5.48 -1.80 8.82
C VAL A 275 4.30 -0.86 9.13
N ILE A 276 4.44 0.03 10.11
CA ILE A 276 3.42 1.03 10.43
C ILE A 276 3.19 1.97 9.25
N LEU A 277 4.25 2.44 8.58
CA LEU A 277 4.13 3.27 7.39
C LEU A 277 3.39 2.55 6.25
N LEU A 278 3.64 1.24 6.07
CA LEU A 278 2.91 0.43 5.10
C LEU A 278 1.41 0.35 5.43
N TYR A 279 1.02 0.09 6.69
CA TYR A 279 -0.39 0.07 7.08
C TYR A 279 -1.04 1.46 7.08
N PHE A 280 -0.25 2.50 7.37
CA PHE A 280 -0.71 3.88 7.26
C PHE A 280 -1.12 4.24 5.83
N ASN A 281 -0.48 3.65 4.81
CA ASN A 281 -0.89 3.81 3.41
C ASN A 281 -2.36 3.43 3.19
N SER A 282 -2.80 2.30 3.75
CA SER A 282 -4.19 1.84 3.66
C SER A 282 -5.17 2.78 4.38
N THR A 283 -4.72 3.47 5.42
CA THR A 283 -5.51 4.50 6.12
C THR A 283 -5.58 5.81 5.32
N LEU A 284 -4.49 6.20 4.66
CA LEU A 284 -4.40 7.46 3.91
C LEU A 284 -5.29 7.48 2.67
N ASN A 285 -5.48 6.33 2.01
CA ASN A 285 -6.16 6.23 0.72
C ASN A 285 -7.57 6.87 0.71
N PRO A 286 -8.49 6.58 1.65
CA PRO A 286 -9.77 7.29 1.77
C PRO A 286 -9.67 8.82 1.86
N PHE A 287 -8.74 9.33 2.67
CA PHE A 287 -8.55 10.78 2.82
C PHE A 287 -8.05 11.42 1.53
N LEU A 288 -7.11 10.76 0.84
CA LEU A 288 -6.58 11.22 -0.44
C LEU A 288 -7.69 11.29 -1.51
N TYR A 289 -8.56 10.27 -1.59
CA TYR A 289 -9.69 10.28 -2.53
C TYR A 289 -10.68 11.38 -2.22
N CYS A 290 -11.11 11.49 -0.96
CA CYS A 290 -12.07 12.51 -0.51
C CYS A 290 -11.53 13.93 -0.66
N TRP A 291 -10.23 14.14 -0.50
CA TRP A 291 -9.66 15.47 -0.70
C TRP A 291 -9.60 15.83 -2.19
N LYS A 292 -9.11 14.93 -3.03
CA LYS A 292 -8.66 15.30 -4.37
C LYS A 292 -9.59 14.88 -5.52
N ILE A 293 -10.37 13.80 -5.38
CA ILE A 293 -11.35 13.37 -6.37
C ILE A 293 -12.72 13.94 -5.98
N SER A 294 -13.12 15.03 -6.64
CA SER A 294 -14.38 15.74 -6.36
C SER A 294 -15.60 14.82 -6.40
N GLU A 295 -15.60 13.88 -7.33
CA GLU A 295 -16.66 12.92 -7.60
C GLU A 295 -16.78 11.90 -6.46
N VAL A 296 -15.65 11.41 -5.94
CA VAL A 296 -15.63 10.52 -4.76
C VAL A 296 -16.04 11.30 -3.52
N ARG A 297 -15.52 12.52 -3.34
CA ARG A 297 -15.92 13.40 -2.24
C ARG A 297 -17.43 13.66 -2.21
N GLN A 298 -18.03 13.92 -3.37
CA GLN A 298 -19.47 14.14 -3.48
C GLN A 298 -20.24 12.87 -3.12
N ALA A 299 -19.83 11.71 -3.63
CA ALA A 299 -20.45 10.42 -3.29
C ALA A 299 -20.35 10.09 -1.80
N VAL A 300 -19.21 10.39 -1.16
CA VAL A 300 -19.00 10.20 0.29
C VAL A 300 -19.89 11.16 1.10
N LYS A 301 -19.93 12.45 0.74
CA LYS A 301 -20.80 13.42 1.41
C LYS A 301 -22.27 13.04 1.34
N GLN A 302 -22.73 12.56 0.18
CA GLN A 302 -24.10 12.08 0.01
C GLN A 302 -24.37 10.86 0.90
N THR A 303 -23.44 9.90 0.93
CA THR A 303 -23.55 8.71 1.78
C THR A 303 -23.63 9.05 3.26
N ILE A 304 -22.80 9.98 3.75
CA ILE A 304 -22.84 10.44 5.14
C ILE A 304 -24.19 11.11 5.44
N ARG A 305 -24.67 11.96 4.53
CA ARG A 305 -25.96 12.66 4.72
C ARG A 305 -27.13 11.68 4.81
N GLU A 306 -27.17 10.66 3.95
CA GLU A 306 -28.22 9.63 3.96
C GLU A 306 -28.15 8.70 5.18
N ALA A 307 -26.98 8.54 5.81
CA ALA A 307 -26.84 7.73 7.02
C ALA A 307 -27.17 8.50 8.31
N LEU A 308 -27.13 9.83 8.27
CA LEU A 308 -27.42 10.73 9.40
C LEU A 308 -28.85 11.30 9.38
N CYS A 309 -29.60 11.11 8.29
CA CYS A 309 -31.00 11.49 8.13
C CYS A 309 -31.89 10.26 8.26
#